data_AF-A0A1B6DVR9-F1
#
_entry.id   AF-A0A1B6DVR9-F1
#
_cell.length_a   1.000
_cell.length_b   1.000
_cell.length_c   1.000
_cell.angle_alpha   90.00
_cell.angle_beta   90.00
_cell.angle_gamma   90.00
#
_symmetry.space_group_name_H-M   'P 1'
#
loop_
_entity.id
_entity.type
_entity.pdbx_description
1 polymer ?
#
loop_
_entity_poly.entity_id
_entity_poly.type
_entity_poly.pdbx_seq_one_letter_code
_entity_poly.pdbx_strand_id
1 'polypeptide(L)'
;DHQAIQTELVRSAATHGDDQRLFLCRMNVSRNARRQMRFGDQKVILVQGHYLSFLPLCSRNEPVFLATCTPVAMPETRECVVQGATNVFTSIHAMDMKFVHIDKNGEFHLGFPRSELQGASWYQLLHWDCMREAQSKHRLITQSEQDRSCILLLRLQRRT
;
A
#
# COMPACT_ATOMS: atom_id res chain seq x y z
N ASP A 1 -7.18 -9.88 -9.91
CA ASP A 1 -5.76 -9.45 -9.85
C ASP A 1 -5.04 -9.58 -11.19
N HIS A 2 -5.04 -10.72 -11.87
CA HIS A 2 -4.29 -10.91 -13.13
C HIS A 2 -4.44 -9.79 -14.15
N GLN A 3 -5.67 -9.37 -14.47
CA GLN A 3 -5.91 -8.30 -15.43
C GLN A 3 -5.35 -6.95 -14.97
N ALA A 4 -5.52 -6.60 -13.69
CA ALA A 4 -4.98 -5.35 -13.13
C ALA A 4 -3.45 -5.32 -13.16
N ILE A 5 -2.80 -6.47 -12.86
CA ILE A 5 -1.34 -6.60 -12.93
C ILE A 5 -0.86 -6.44 -14.37
N GLN A 6 -1.54 -7.07 -15.34
CA GLN A 6 -1.21 -6.89 -16.75
C GLN A 6 -1.31 -5.42 -17.18
N THR A 7 -2.35 -4.72 -16.75
CA THR A 7 -2.49 -3.29 -17.04
C THR A 7 -1.32 -2.48 -16.48
N GLU A 8 -0.89 -2.73 -15.24
CA GLU A 8 0.25 -2.02 -14.64
C GLU A 8 1.58 -2.34 -15.32
N LEU A 9 1.79 -3.60 -15.70
CA LEU A 9 3.01 -4.05 -16.37
C LEU A 9 3.10 -3.57 -17.82
N VAL A 10 1.98 -3.50 -18.54
CA VAL A 10 1.94 -3.06 -19.95
C VAL A 10 1.81 -1.55 -20.08
N ARG A 11 1.60 -0.82 -18.98
CA ARG A 11 1.50 0.64 -18.96
C ARG A 11 2.70 1.26 -19.67
N SER A 12 2.45 1.97 -20.76
CA SER A 12 3.49 2.66 -21.52
C SER A 12 4.06 3.82 -20.69
N ALA A 13 5.38 4.00 -20.71
CA ALA A 13 6.02 5.15 -20.06
C ALA A 13 5.54 6.43 -20.75
N ALA A 14 4.71 7.22 -20.08
CA ALA A 14 4.14 8.44 -20.66
C ALA A 14 5.18 9.57 -20.77
N THR A 15 6.29 9.49 -20.01
CA THR A 15 7.38 10.47 -20.02
C THR A 15 8.73 9.81 -19.71
N HIS A 16 9.81 10.34 -20.26
CA HIS A 16 11.18 9.94 -19.91
C HIS A 16 11.43 10.26 -18.43
N GLY A 17 11.30 9.26 -17.56
CA GLY A 17 11.51 9.39 -16.11
C GLY A 17 10.49 8.65 -15.25
N ASP A 18 9.31 8.29 -15.79
CA ASP A 18 8.23 7.64 -15.02
C ASP A 18 8.07 6.15 -15.36
N ASP A 19 9.18 5.42 -15.41
CA ASP A 19 9.15 3.97 -15.67
C ASP A 19 8.98 3.13 -14.38
N GLN A 20 8.86 3.81 -13.24
CA GLN A 20 8.59 3.16 -11.98
C GLN A 20 7.12 2.73 -11.91
N ARG A 21 6.89 1.46 -11.60
CA ARG A 21 5.59 0.87 -11.34
C ARG A 21 5.49 0.58 -9.85
N LEU A 22 4.35 0.95 -9.26
CA LEU A 22 4.05 0.71 -7.85
C LEU A 22 2.60 0.23 -7.75
N PHE A 23 2.40 -1.03 -7.39
CA PHE A 23 1.07 -1.62 -7.33
C PHE A 23 0.99 -2.75 -6.30
N LEU A 24 -0.24 -3.11 -5.92
CA LEU A 24 -0.53 -4.25 -5.05
C LEU A 24 -0.93 -5.46 -5.88
N CYS A 25 -0.46 -6.64 -5.50
CA CYS A 25 -0.92 -7.90 -6.07
C CYS A 25 -1.01 -9.00 -5.01
N ARG A 26 -1.81 -10.03 -5.25
CA ARG A 26 -1.79 -11.26 -4.44
C ARG A 26 -0.79 -12.26 -5.00
N MET A 27 0.09 -12.77 -4.14
CA MET A 27 1.00 -13.87 -4.46
C MET A 27 0.68 -15.08 -3.60
N ASN A 28 0.79 -16.27 -4.19
CA ASN A 28 0.59 -17.53 -3.47
C ASN A 28 1.72 -17.76 -2.47
N VAL A 29 1.36 -18.26 -1.29
CA VAL A 29 2.31 -18.54 -0.21
C VAL A 29 2.73 -20.01 -0.26
N SER A 30 4.03 -20.28 -0.09
CA SER A 30 4.54 -21.66 -0.04
C SER A 30 3.92 -22.45 1.12
N ARG A 31 3.90 -23.79 1.02
CA ARG A 31 3.38 -24.66 2.09
C ARG A 31 4.10 -24.45 3.43
N ASN A 32 5.41 -24.24 3.42
CA ASN A 32 6.19 -24.02 4.64
C ASN A 32 5.85 -22.69 5.31
N ALA A 33 5.76 -21.60 4.55
CA ALA A 33 5.46 -20.29 5.09
C ALA A 33 4.04 -20.21 5.71
N ARG A 34 3.06 -20.91 5.11
CA ARG A 34 1.71 -21.05 5.69
C ARG A 34 1.73 -21.66 7.09
N ARG A 35 2.49 -22.75 7.28
CA ARG A 35 2.59 -23.46 8.57
C ARG A 35 3.26 -22.63 9.64
N GLN A 36 4.36 -21.95 9.31
CA GLN A 36 5.14 -21.21 10.30
C GLN A 36 4.47 -19.92 10.73
N MET A 37 3.81 -19.22 9.81
CA MET A 37 3.37 -17.85 10.06
C MET A 37 1.86 -17.66 10.09
N ARG A 38 1.09 -18.77 10.09
CA ARG A 38 -0.38 -18.79 10.14
C ARG A 38 -1.04 -17.91 9.07
N PHE A 39 -0.34 -17.67 7.96
CA PHE A 39 -0.88 -16.92 6.84
C PHE A 39 -1.81 -17.81 6.00
N GLY A 40 -2.82 -17.19 5.40
CA GLY A 40 -3.67 -17.85 4.40
C GLY A 40 -2.90 -18.23 3.12
N ASP A 41 -3.63 -18.73 2.13
CA ASP A 41 -3.03 -19.22 0.87
C ASP A 41 -2.37 -18.12 0.02
N GLN A 42 -2.78 -16.87 0.23
CA GLN A 42 -2.30 -15.72 -0.51
C GLN A 42 -1.89 -14.58 0.41
N LYS A 43 -0.90 -13.81 -0.02
CA LYS A 43 -0.52 -12.53 0.59
C LYS A 43 -0.62 -11.38 -0.38
N VAL A 44 -1.02 -10.24 0.13
CA VAL A 44 -0.93 -8.97 -0.59
C VAL A 44 0.52 -8.48 -0.52
N ILE A 45 1.09 -8.21 -1.68
CA ILE A 45 2.47 -7.78 -1.87
C ILE A 45 2.46 -6.43 -2.57
N LEU A 46 3.21 -5.48 -2.02
CA LEU A 46 3.56 -4.24 -2.70
C LEU A 46 4.72 -4.53 -3.66
N VAL A 47 4.48 -4.29 -4.94
CA VAL A 47 5.47 -4.45 -6.00
C VAL A 47 5.91 -3.07 -6.43
N GLN A 48 7.20 -2.80 -6.31
CA GLN A 48 7.84 -1.58 -6.81
C GLN A 48 8.93 -1.98 -7.80
N GLY A 49 8.84 -1.54 -9.04
CA GLY A 49 9.77 -1.99 -10.08
C GLY A 49 9.81 -1.12 -11.32
N HIS A 50 10.61 -1.50 -12.30
CA HIS A 50 10.71 -0.85 -13.61
C HIS A 50 11.23 -1.85 -14.65
N TYR A 51 11.11 -1.52 -15.92
CA TYR A 51 11.67 -2.35 -16.99
C TYR A 51 13.13 -1.98 -17.26
N LEU A 52 13.96 -3.01 -17.43
CA LEU A 52 15.33 -2.89 -17.88
C LEU A 52 15.44 -3.49 -19.28
N SER A 53 15.85 -2.68 -20.24
CA SER A 53 16.05 -3.11 -21.64
C SER A 53 17.32 -3.95 -21.82
N PHE A 54 18.25 -3.89 -20.87
CA PHE A 54 19.51 -4.63 -20.93
C PHE A 54 19.93 -5.11 -19.54
N LEU A 55 20.23 -6.41 -19.42
CA LEU A 55 20.83 -7.00 -18.23
C LEU A 55 22.18 -7.63 -18.62
N PRO A 56 23.31 -7.23 -18.01
CA PRO A 56 24.66 -7.63 -18.43
C PRO A 56 25.00 -9.14 -18.43
N LEU A 57 24.06 -10.02 -18.10
CA LEU A 57 24.27 -11.48 -18.01
C LEU A 57 23.12 -12.29 -18.63
N CYS A 58 22.15 -11.62 -19.26
CA CYS A 58 21.05 -12.27 -19.96
C CYS A 58 21.30 -12.26 -21.46
N SER A 59 21.30 -13.42 -22.10
CA SER A 59 21.42 -13.57 -23.56
C SER A 59 20.17 -13.14 -24.33
N ARG A 60 19.11 -12.73 -23.63
CA ARG A 60 17.84 -12.29 -24.23
C ARG A 60 17.83 -10.76 -24.33
N ASN A 61 17.61 -10.26 -25.54
CA ASN A 61 17.33 -8.84 -25.82
C ASN A 61 15.88 -8.43 -25.47
N GLU A 62 15.21 -9.17 -24.58
CA GLU A 62 13.84 -8.85 -24.15
C GLU A 62 13.88 -8.01 -22.88
N PRO A 63 12.99 -7.00 -22.75
CA PRO A 63 12.92 -6.18 -21.55
C PRO A 63 12.49 -7.03 -20.35
N VAL A 64 13.22 -6.88 -19.23
CA VAL A 64 12.95 -7.60 -17.98
C VAL A 64 12.39 -6.63 -16.95
N PHE A 65 11.31 -7.02 -16.27
CA PHE A 65 10.78 -6.25 -15.16
C PHE A 65 11.53 -6.61 -13.88
N LEU A 66 12.28 -5.65 -13.34
CA LEU A 66 12.98 -5.78 -12.07
C LEU A 66 12.15 -5.11 -10.97
N ALA A 67 11.88 -5.83 -9.89
CA ALA A 67 11.05 -5.31 -8.81
C ALA A 67 11.49 -5.79 -7.42
N THR A 68 11.24 -4.93 -6.44
CA THR A 68 11.22 -5.28 -5.02
C THR A 68 9.79 -5.59 -4.60
N CYS A 69 9.63 -6.68 -3.84
CA CYS A 69 8.34 -7.21 -3.42
C CYS A 69 8.26 -7.21 -1.89
N THR A 70 7.41 -6.35 -1.33
CA THR A 70 7.26 -6.20 0.12
C THR A 70 5.91 -6.74 0.58
N PRO A 71 5.86 -7.76 1.47
CA PRO A 71 4.59 -8.23 2.03
C PRO A 71 3.89 -7.12 2.83
N VAL A 72 2.60 -6.90 2.56
CA VAL A 72 1.79 -5.90 3.25
C VAL A 72 1.10 -6.54 4.45
N ALA A 73 1.04 -5.81 5.57
CA ALA A 73 0.30 -6.22 6.75
C ALA A 73 -1.20 -6.18 6.46
N MET A 74 -1.86 -7.33 6.56
CA MET A 74 -3.30 -7.44 6.41
C MET A 74 -3.98 -7.19 7.77
N PRO A 75 -5.21 -6.62 7.82
CA PRO A 75 -5.94 -6.42 9.07
C PRO A 75 -6.04 -7.69 9.93
N GLU A 76 -6.24 -8.85 9.31
CA GLU A 76 -6.37 -10.15 9.98
C GLU A 76 -5.04 -10.65 10.57
N THR A 77 -3.92 -10.11 10.07
CA THR A 77 -2.55 -10.47 10.49
C THR A 77 -1.85 -9.34 11.25
N ARG A 78 -2.59 -8.26 11.54
CA ARG A 78 -2.07 -7.01 12.09
C ARG A 78 -1.28 -7.23 13.37
N GLU A 79 -1.77 -8.08 14.27
CA GLU A 79 -1.11 -8.35 15.55
C GLU A 79 0.30 -8.93 15.37
N CYS A 80 0.47 -9.89 14.44
CA CYS A 80 1.76 -10.55 14.21
C CYS A 80 2.76 -9.69 13.42
N VAL A 81 2.29 -8.73 12.63
CA VAL A 81 3.16 -7.94 11.73
C VAL A 81 3.51 -6.57 12.32
N VAL A 82 2.63 -5.99 13.14
CA VAL A 82 2.79 -4.60 13.61
C VAL A 82 3.57 -4.52 14.94
N GLN A 83 3.61 -5.60 15.73
CA GLN A 83 4.33 -5.58 17.00
C GLN A 83 5.86 -5.47 16.76
N GLY A 84 6.42 -4.31 17.12
CA GLY A 84 7.84 -3.99 16.93
C GLY A 84 8.21 -3.42 15.55
N ALA A 85 7.24 -3.28 14.63
CA ALA A 85 7.48 -2.68 13.32
C ALA A 85 7.57 -1.15 13.40
N THR A 86 8.74 -0.60 13.09
CA THR A 86 8.97 0.87 13.07
C THR A 86 8.51 1.55 11.78
N ASN A 87 8.25 0.76 10.74
CA ASN A 87 7.76 1.20 9.43
C ASN A 87 6.23 1.14 9.30
N VAL A 88 5.53 0.79 10.38
CA VAL A 88 4.06 0.78 10.42
C VAL A 88 3.60 1.73 11.53
N PHE A 89 2.52 2.45 11.24
CA PHE A 89 1.84 3.29 12.22
C PHE A 89 0.33 3.05 12.18
N THR A 90 -0.33 3.43 13.27
CA THR A 90 -1.78 3.35 13.43
C THR A 90 -2.37 4.74 13.62
N SER A 91 -3.50 4.98 12.98
CA SER A 91 -4.39 6.10 13.28
C SER A 91 -5.82 5.62 13.46
N ILE A 92 -6.58 6.35 14.27
CA ILE A 92 -8.00 6.14 14.52
C ILE A 92 -8.73 7.39 14.07
N HIS A 93 -9.84 7.20 13.36
CA HIS A 93 -10.61 8.28 12.76
C HIS A 93 -12.08 8.18 13.15
N ALA A 94 -12.76 9.31 13.18
CA ALA A 94 -14.21 9.36 13.18
C ALA A 94 -14.78 8.94 11.81
N MET A 95 -16.10 8.74 11.72
CA MET A 95 -16.75 8.30 10.47
C MET A 95 -16.61 9.31 9.32
N ASP A 96 -16.37 10.59 9.63
CA ASP A 96 -16.06 11.66 8.67
C ASP A 96 -14.56 11.78 8.34
N MET A 97 -13.78 10.74 8.68
CA MET A 97 -12.33 10.64 8.47
C MET A 97 -11.51 11.72 9.20
N LYS A 98 -12.02 12.31 10.28
CA LYS A 98 -11.22 13.17 11.15
C LYS A 98 -10.37 12.36 12.12
N PHE A 99 -9.11 12.75 12.30
CA PHE A 99 -8.22 12.07 13.24
C PHE A 99 -8.73 12.22 14.68
N VAL A 100 -8.85 11.08 15.37
CA VAL A 100 -9.11 10.96 16.81
C VAL A 100 -7.79 10.64 17.53
N HIS A 101 -6.97 9.79 16.90
CA HIS A 101 -5.69 9.36 17.45
C HIS A 101 -4.70 9.03 16.34
N ILE A 102 -3.42 9.21 16.63
CA ILE A 102 -2.29 8.71 15.87
C ILE A 102 -1.19 8.32 16.86
N ASP A 103 -0.46 7.25 16.56
CA ASP A 103 0.69 6.82 17.37
C ASP A 103 1.97 7.60 17.04
N LYS A 104 3.03 7.37 17.84
CA LYS A 104 4.32 8.06 17.69
C LYS A 104 5.01 7.79 16.35
N ASN A 105 4.84 6.58 15.79
CA ASN A 105 5.41 6.26 14.47
C ASN A 105 4.71 7.10 13.40
N GLY A 106 3.39 7.30 13.53
CA GLY A 106 2.62 8.12 12.61
C GLY A 106 2.99 9.60 12.69
N GLU A 107 3.19 10.13 13.91
CA GLU A 107 3.71 11.49 14.09
C GLU A 107 5.10 11.64 13.43
N PHE A 108 5.99 10.67 13.60
CA PHE A 108 7.33 10.68 13.02
C PHE A 108 7.31 10.60 11.48
N HIS A 109 6.51 9.69 10.92
CA HIS A 109 6.43 9.46 9.47
C HIS A 109 5.66 10.56 8.74
N LEU A 110 4.63 11.15 9.34
CA LEU A 110 3.88 12.26 8.73
C LEU A 110 4.49 13.64 9.05
N GLY A 111 5.26 13.77 10.13
CA GLY A 111 5.89 15.03 10.54
C GLY A 111 4.95 16.01 11.25
N PHE A 112 3.74 15.58 11.59
CA PHE A 112 2.76 16.37 12.34
C PHE A 112 2.58 15.78 13.74
N PRO A 113 2.63 16.60 14.80
CA PRO A 113 2.26 16.15 16.13
C PRO A 113 0.76 15.88 16.18
N ARG A 114 0.36 14.97 17.06
CA ARG A 114 -1.03 14.58 17.28
C ARG A 114 -1.93 15.76 17.58
N SER A 115 -1.43 16.77 18.31
CA SER A 115 -2.19 17.98 18.65
C SER A 115 -2.64 18.78 17.43
N GLU A 116 -1.88 18.74 16.33
CA GLU A 116 -2.23 19.43 15.08
C GLU A 116 -3.16 18.58 14.20
N LEU A 117 -3.00 17.25 14.23
CA LEU A 117 -3.83 16.36 13.44
C LEU A 117 -5.22 16.15 14.05
N GLN A 118 -5.37 16.26 15.37
CA GLN A 118 -6.63 15.98 16.03
C GLN A 118 -7.77 16.87 15.49
N GLY A 119 -8.82 16.24 14.96
CA GLY A 119 -9.95 16.92 14.34
C GLY A 119 -9.72 17.38 12.90
N ALA A 120 -8.49 17.35 12.39
CA ALA A 120 -8.19 17.53 10.97
C ALA A 120 -8.72 16.34 10.17
N SER A 121 -9.20 16.59 8.95
CA SER A 121 -9.67 15.51 8.08
C SER A 121 -8.48 14.83 7.41
N TRP A 122 -8.43 13.50 7.45
CA TRP A 122 -7.42 12.70 6.76
C TRP A 122 -7.33 13.01 5.26
N TYR A 123 -8.44 13.40 4.63
CA TYR A 123 -8.45 13.84 3.23
C TYR A 123 -7.59 15.09 2.98
N GLN A 124 -7.33 15.93 3.98
CA GLN A 124 -6.45 17.10 3.85
C GLN A 124 -4.98 16.71 3.64
N LEU A 125 -4.59 15.52 4.10
CA LEU A 125 -3.25 14.99 3.88
C LEU A 125 -3.16 14.19 2.58
N LEU A 126 -4.28 13.92 1.91
CA LEU A 126 -4.28 13.02 0.76
C LEU A 126 -3.89 13.76 -0.52
N HIS A 127 -3.01 13.16 -1.31
CA HIS A 127 -2.75 13.67 -2.66
C HIS A 127 -4.02 13.62 -3.51
N TRP A 128 -4.26 14.65 -4.30
CA TRP A 128 -5.51 14.82 -5.05
C TRP A 128 -5.80 13.64 -6.02
N ASP A 129 -4.76 13.06 -6.64
CA ASP A 129 -4.89 11.85 -7.49
C ASP A 129 -5.57 10.66 -6.78
N CYS A 130 -5.39 10.56 -5.46
CA CYS A 130 -5.90 9.46 -4.67
C CYS A 130 -7.34 9.68 -4.17
N MET A 131 -7.91 10.88 -4.33
CA MET A 131 -9.18 11.28 -3.71
C MET A 131 -10.35 10.40 -4.13
N ARG A 132 -10.46 10.09 -5.43
CA ARG A 132 -11.57 9.30 -5.96
C ARG A 132 -11.54 7.87 -5.43
N GLU A 133 -10.37 7.25 -5.42
CA GLU A 133 -10.21 5.89 -4.91
C GLU A 133 -10.46 5.84 -3.40
N ALA A 134 -9.89 6.80 -2.65
CA ALA A 134 -10.10 6.91 -1.21
C ALA A 134 -11.57 7.10 -0.85
N GLN A 135 -12.30 7.97 -1.54
CA GLN A 135 -13.75 8.15 -1.35
C GLN A 135 -14.52 6.84 -1.62
N SER A 136 -14.18 6.15 -2.71
CA SER A 136 -14.84 4.87 -3.05
C SER A 136 -14.61 3.82 -1.97
N LYS A 137 -13.40 3.73 -1.42
CA LYS A 137 -13.06 2.81 -0.33
C LYS A 137 -13.69 3.22 0.99
N HIS A 138 -13.73 4.50 1.31
CA HIS A 138 -14.40 5.03 2.51
C HIS A 138 -15.90 4.71 2.49
N ARG A 139 -16.56 4.89 1.35
CA ARG A 139 -17.95 4.44 1.17
C ARG A 139 -18.12 2.94 1.36
N LEU A 140 -17.21 2.13 0.80
CA LEU A 140 -17.25 0.68 0.96
C LEU A 140 -17.24 0.30 2.45
N ILE A 141 -16.27 0.79 3.23
CA ILE A 141 -16.12 0.39 4.64
C ILE A 141 -17.19 0.96 5.57
N THR A 142 -17.88 2.05 5.18
CA THR A 142 -18.93 2.67 5.99
C THR A 142 -20.33 2.19 5.65
N GLN A 143 -20.56 1.72 4.42
CA GLN A 143 -21.88 1.30 3.92
C GLN A 143 -22.01 -0.22 3.78
N SER A 144 -20.90 -0.96 3.63
CA SER A 144 -20.93 -2.41 3.48
C SER A 144 -21.01 -3.11 4.83
N GLU A 145 -21.97 -4.02 4.98
CA GLU A 145 -22.04 -4.88 6.17
C GLU A 145 -21.00 -6.01 6.12
N GLN A 146 -20.63 -6.46 4.92
CA GLN A 146 -19.72 -7.58 4.68
C GLN A 146 -18.25 -7.16 4.58
N ASP A 147 -17.98 -6.03 3.91
CA ASP A 147 -16.62 -5.55 3.64
C ASP A 147 -16.26 -4.34 4.52
N ARG A 148 -16.00 -4.60 5.80
CA ARG A 148 -15.62 -3.57 6.79
C ARG A 148 -14.14 -3.21 6.79
N SER A 149 -13.35 -3.87 5.94
CA SER A 149 -11.94 -3.59 5.77
C SER A 149 -11.60 -3.53 4.28
N CYS A 150 -10.60 -2.72 3.95
CA CYS A 150 -10.09 -2.67 2.59
C CYS A 150 -8.62 -2.27 2.62
N ILE A 151 -7.95 -2.48 1.50
CA ILE A 151 -6.58 -2.03 1.28
C ILE A 151 -6.60 -0.99 0.17
N LEU A 152 -5.73 -0.01 0.34
CA LEU A 152 -5.63 1.12 -0.55
C LEU A 152 -4.17 1.61 -0.55
N LEU A 153 -3.64 1.88 -1.75
CA LEU A 153 -2.31 2.45 -1.93
C LEU A 153 -2.45 3.96 -2.17
N LEU A 154 -1.77 4.78 -1.38
CA LEU A 154 -1.99 6.22 -1.36
C LEU A 154 -0.69 7.01 -1.24
N ARG A 155 -0.77 8.26 -1.66
CA ARG A 155 0.24 9.27 -1.39
C ARG A 155 -0.30 10.25 -0.36
N LEU A 156 0.38 10.35 0.77
CA LEU A 156 0.06 11.29 1.84
C LEU A 156 1.10 12.41 1.88
N GLN A 157 0.65 13.61 2.21
CA GLN A 157 1.50 14.75 2.51
C GLN A 157 2.25 14.49 3.81
N ARG A 158 3.56 14.73 3.75
CA ARG A 158 4.45 14.74 4.91
C ARG A 158 4.95 16.17 5.14
N ARG A 159 5.14 16.52 6.40
CA ARG A 159 5.87 17.73 6.80
C ARG A 159 7.32 17.38 7.09
N THR A 160 8.19 17.61 6.12
CA THR A 160 9.65 17.53 6.24
C THR A 160 10.28 18.71 5.52
#